data_AF-A0A8C0FK54-F1
#
_entry.id   AF-A0A8C0FK54-F1
#
_cell.length_a   1.000
_cell.length_b   1.000
_cell.length_c   1.000
_cell.angle_alpha   90.00
_cell.angle_beta   90.00
_cell.angle_gamma   90.00
#
_symmetry.space_group_name_H-M   'P 1'
#
loop_
_entity.id
_entity.type
_entity.pdbx_description
1 polymer ?
#
loop_
_entity_poly.entity_id
_entity_poly.type
_entity_poly.pdbx_seq_one_letter_code
_entity_poly.pdbx_strand_id
1 'polypeptide(L)'
;KMLHIPRNTTVCKFLGLSHRCVLVVSVIEQLAQWHNSTVKAAMERLCNYIPEKLQGFCYVLAELYGPHIAELIDRKMNADVVCHSLKLCKQDPGQPLCHLYPPPKVSWFSTFFKATDCARSFMLELNSTEASSTLRGYHWRGRDCNDKNTTVYPGRRPDNWDVKSDSNCNGIWVSADSQGVVLLGDSAGAHFHIPPEWMTVTQMSAKSFANLPMAFTDELDWPQFSEITGFLNSTIGGWTDSLYLRLRRRNRCNHRDLQNISQNAVYLSFSLARNQLLDNPAIVIYATIGNDVCNGNRDTLAHMTTPKEMLSNVVQALRYLDSCLPNGSHVILTGLVDGRFLWDNLHDRYHPLGQLNRDVTYSQLYSFLDCLQVSPCSGWLTPNETLRNLTSERALQLSNVLKEIARSEKFANFDIFYMDFPLRQTAEEWRKMGGEPWQLIEPVDGFHPSQALREWPQVLGKENPFNNQIEAIFKDQGGH
;
A
#
# COMPACT_ATOMS: atom_id res chain seq x y z
N LYS A 1 -6.53 -19.35 -11.71
CA LYS A 1 -5.65 -20.33 -11.02
C LYS A 1 -6.10 -20.41 -9.57
N MET A 2 -6.53 -21.57 -9.07
CA MET A 2 -6.93 -21.74 -7.67
C MET A 2 -5.74 -21.45 -6.76
N LEU A 3 -5.91 -20.56 -5.78
CA LEU A 3 -4.94 -20.28 -4.72
C LEU A 3 -4.61 -21.59 -4.00
N HIS A 4 -3.33 -21.98 -4.02
CA HIS A 4 -2.85 -23.12 -3.26
C HIS A 4 -2.76 -22.70 -1.79
N ILE A 5 -3.77 -23.05 -1.00
CA ILE A 5 -3.80 -22.79 0.45
C ILE A 5 -2.77 -23.73 1.11
N PRO A 6 -1.74 -23.23 1.81
CA PRO A 6 -0.82 -24.07 2.56
C PRO A 6 -1.59 -24.92 3.57
N ARG A 7 -1.32 -26.23 3.62
CA ARG A 7 -2.06 -27.21 4.44
C ARG A 7 -2.10 -26.92 5.94
N ASN A 8 -1.32 -25.96 6.45
CA ASN A 8 -1.24 -25.58 7.87
C ASN A 8 -1.89 -24.24 8.22
N THR A 9 -2.47 -23.48 7.28
CA THR A 9 -3.13 -22.20 7.57
C THR A 9 -4.63 -22.41 7.71
N THR A 10 -5.18 -22.22 8.92
CA THR A 10 -6.64 -22.25 9.12
C THR A 10 -7.34 -21.19 8.27
N VAL A 11 -8.51 -21.53 7.72
CA VAL A 11 -9.34 -20.66 6.87
C VAL A 11 -9.58 -19.27 7.50
N CYS A 12 -9.75 -19.16 8.82
CA CYS A 12 -9.92 -17.85 9.50
C CYS A 12 -8.64 -16.99 9.54
N LYS A 13 -7.46 -17.61 9.63
CA LYS A 13 -6.16 -16.91 9.52
C LYS A 13 -5.94 -16.44 8.08
N PHE A 14 -6.27 -17.30 7.12
CA PHE A 14 -6.19 -17.01 5.69
C PHE A 14 -7.16 -15.88 5.27
N LEU A 15 -8.36 -15.85 5.85
CA LEU A 15 -9.36 -14.81 5.63
C LEU A 15 -9.23 -13.62 6.59
N GLY A 16 -8.19 -13.52 7.43
CA GLY A 16 -7.97 -12.36 8.33
C GLY A 16 -9.20 -11.92 9.15
N LEU A 17 -10.08 -12.86 9.53
CA LEU A 17 -11.39 -12.53 10.10
C LEU A 17 -11.29 -11.92 11.51
N SER A 18 -10.23 -12.26 12.26
CA SER A 18 -10.05 -11.83 13.65
C SER A 18 -9.92 -10.31 13.79
N HIS A 19 -8.90 -9.70 13.15
CA HIS A 19 -8.65 -8.26 13.27
C HIS A 19 -9.75 -7.42 12.61
N ARG A 20 -10.34 -7.90 11.50
CA ARG A 20 -11.47 -7.23 10.84
C ARG A 20 -12.73 -7.23 11.69
N CYS A 21 -13.05 -8.32 12.37
CA CYS A 21 -14.18 -8.35 13.30
C CYS A 21 -13.97 -7.32 14.41
N VAL A 22 -12.79 -7.30 15.03
CA VAL A 22 -12.49 -6.35 16.11
C VAL A 22 -12.63 -4.92 15.62
N LEU A 23 -12.07 -4.59 14.46
CA LEU A 23 -12.24 -3.28 13.82
C LEU A 23 -13.71 -2.88 13.68
N VAL A 24 -14.53 -3.74 13.06
CA VAL A 24 -15.94 -3.44 12.78
C VAL A 24 -16.74 -3.30 14.07
N VAL A 25 -16.55 -4.20 15.04
CA VAL A 25 -17.25 -4.15 16.33
C VAL A 25 -16.85 -2.90 17.12
N SER A 26 -15.56 -2.55 17.15
CA SER A 26 -15.08 -1.31 17.78
C SER A 26 -15.70 -0.06 17.15
N VAL A 27 -15.79 0.00 15.81
CA VAL A 27 -16.44 1.12 15.11
C VAL A 27 -17.92 1.19 15.45
N ILE A 28 -18.64 0.06 15.48
CA ILE A 28 -20.06 0.02 15.85
C ILE A 28 -20.27 0.51 17.29
N GLU A 29 -19.48 0.03 18.24
CA GLU A 29 -19.55 0.44 19.65
C GLU A 29 -19.32 1.95 19.80
N GLN A 30 -18.27 2.47 19.17
CA GLN A 30 -17.94 3.90 19.21
C GLN A 30 -19.01 4.75 18.51
N LEU A 31 -19.60 4.26 17.42
CA LEU A 31 -20.65 4.97 16.70
C LEU A 31 -21.94 5.02 17.53
N ALA A 32 -22.26 3.94 18.25
CA ALA A 32 -23.36 3.89 19.21
C ALA A 32 -23.13 4.90 20.35
N GLN A 33 -21.92 4.93 20.92
CA GLN A 33 -21.51 5.88 21.96
C GLN A 33 -21.61 7.33 21.48
N TRP A 34 -21.03 7.64 20.32
CA TRP A 34 -20.97 9.00 19.77
C TRP A 34 -22.35 9.58 19.49
N HIS A 35 -23.26 8.77 18.94
CA HIS A 35 -24.62 9.21 18.63
C HIS A 35 -25.62 8.99 19.78
N ASN A 36 -25.17 8.52 20.95
CA ASN A 36 -26.02 8.14 22.07
C ASN A 36 -27.21 7.27 21.62
N SER A 37 -26.90 6.20 20.88
CA SER A 37 -27.88 5.35 20.21
C SER A 37 -27.65 3.87 20.53
N THR A 38 -28.62 3.01 20.20
CA THR A 38 -28.46 1.56 20.38
C THR A 38 -27.46 1.00 19.38
N VAL A 39 -26.84 -0.14 19.70
CA VAL A 39 -25.94 -0.88 18.79
C VAL A 39 -26.60 -1.17 17.44
N LYS A 40 -27.90 -1.53 17.46
CA LYS A 40 -28.68 -1.75 16.24
C LYS A 40 -28.78 -0.48 15.38
N ALA A 41 -29.11 0.65 15.99
CA ALA A 41 -29.20 1.93 15.27
C ALA A 41 -27.83 2.37 14.73
N ALA A 42 -26.74 2.07 15.44
CA ALA A 42 -25.38 2.30 14.98
C ALA A 42 -25.02 1.43 13.76
N MET A 43 -25.38 0.14 13.75
CA MET A 43 -25.19 -0.74 12.59
C MET A 43 -25.98 -0.26 11.37
N GLU A 44 -27.25 0.10 11.55
CA GLU A 44 -28.09 0.64 10.47
C GLU A 44 -27.49 1.94 9.91
N ARG A 45 -26.97 2.81 10.78
CA ARG A 45 -26.25 4.03 10.39
C ARG A 45 -24.99 3.72 9.61
N LEU A 46 -24.17 2.77 10.07
CA LEU A 46 -22.96 2.36 9.37
C LEU A 46 -23.30 1.82 7.97
N CYS A 47 -24.30 0.95 7.85
CA CYS A 47 -24.74 0.44 6.55
C CYS A 47 -25.28 1.54 5.62
N ASN A 48 -25.93 2.57 6.15
CA ASN A 48 -26.33 3.76 5.37
C ASN A 48 -25.16 4.61 4.88
N TYR A 49 -23.97 4.48 5.47
CA TYR A 49 -22.77 5.15 4.99
C TYR A 49 -22.03 4.34 3.91
N ILE A 50 -22.25 3.03 3.84
CA ILE A 50 -21.65 2.17 2.83
C ILE A 50 -22.25 2.45 1.44
N PRO A 51 -21.45 2.50 0.36
CA PRO A 51 -21.95 2.72 -0.99
C PRO A 51 -23.04 1.72 -1.41
N GLU A 52 -24.01 2.18 -2.20
CA GLU A 52 -25.21 1.44 -2.63
C GLU A 52 -24.92 0.01 -3.11
N LYS A 53 -23.85 -0.17 -3.91
CA LYS A 53 -23.43 -1.48 -4.45
C LYS A 53 -23.04 -2.50 -3.36
N LEU A 54 -22.65 -2.05 -2.17
CA LEU A 54 -22.20 -2.88 -1.05
C LEU A 54 -23.16 -2.85 0.15
N GLN A 55 -24.14 -1.93 0.12
CA GLN A 55 -25.06 -1.68 1.23
C GLN A 55 -25.90 -2.92 1.58
N GLY A 56 -26.39 -3.66 0.56
CA GLY A 56 -27.16 -4.89 0.78
C GLY A 56 -26.38 -5.95 1.57
N PHE A 57 -25.09 -6.11 1.27
CA PHE A 57 -24.21 -7.03 2.02
C PHE A 57 -24.01 -6.58 3.47
N CYS A 58 -23.89 -5.27 3.73
CA CYS A 58 -23.81 -4.75 5.08
C CYS A 58 -25.05 -5.09 5.91
N TYR A 59 -26.25 -4.89 5.35
CA TYR A 59 -27.49 -5.23 6.05
C TYR A 59 -27.63 -6.72 6.35
N VAL A 60 -27.22 -7.59 5.42
CA VAL A 60 -27.20 -9.04 5.67
C VAL A 60 -26.29 -9.39 6.85
N LEU A 61 -25.10 -8.79 6.94
CA LEU A 61 -24.21 -9.00 8.08
C LEU A 61 -24.78 -8.43 9.39
N ALA A 62 -25.43 -7.27 9.34
CA ALA A 62 -26.08 -6.64 10.48
C ALA A 62 -27.25 -7.48 10.99
N GLU A 63 -28.04 -8.10 10.11
CA GLU A 63 -29.11 -9.03 10.49
C GLU A 63 -28.57 -10.31 11.12
N LEU A 64 -27.48 -10.86 10.57
CA LEU A 64 -26.89 -12.11 11.03
C LEU A 64 -26.17 -11.99 12.37
N TYR A 65 -25.31 -10.97 12.53
CA TYR A 65 -24.47 -10.81 13.71
C TYR A 65 -24.98 -9.76 14.69
N GLY A 66 -25.83 -8.84 14.25
CA GLY A 66 -26.21 -7.65 15.02
C GLY A 66 -26.83 -7.92 16.38
N PRO A 67 -27.82 -8.84 16.50
CA PRO A 67 -28.40 -9.17 17.80
C PRO A 67 -27.37 -9.71 18.80
N HIS A 68 -26.44 -10.53 18.35
CA HIS A 68 -25.39 -11.11 19.20
C HIS A 68 -24.33 -10.08 19.61
N ILE A 69 -23.93 -9.20 18.69
CA ILE A 69 -23.01 -8.10 18.99
C ILE A 69 -23.65 -7.15 20.01
N ALA A 70 -24.93 -6.79 19.83
CA ALA A 70 -25.65 -5.92 20.76
C ALA A 70 -25.72 -6.53 22.17
N GLU A 71 -26.09 -7.80 22.28
CA GLU A 71 -26.16 -8.50 23.57
C GLU A 71 -24.81 -8.49 24.31
N LEU A 72 -23.71 -8.76 23.60
CA LEU A 72 -22.39 -8.83 24.20
C LEU A 72 -21.87 -7.45 24.60
N ILE A 73 -22.12 -6.41 23.79
CA ILE A 73 -21.78 -5.02 24.14
C ILE A 73 -22.59 -4.53 25.35
N ASP A 74 -23.89 -4.85 25.44
CA ASP A 74 -24.72 -4.51 26.60
C ASP A 74 -24.18 -5.13 27.90
N ARG A 75 -23.56 -6.31 27.80
CA ARG A 75 -22.84 -6.99 28.90
C ARG A 75 -21.44 -6.42 29.17
N LYS A 76 -21.08 -5.29 28.55
CA LYS A 76 -19.79 -4.60 28.73
C LYS A 76 -18.58 -5.45 28.27
N MET A 77 -18.77 -6.23 27.21
CA MET A 77 -17.69 -6.96 26.56
C MET A 77 -17.03 -6.09 25.49
N ASN A 78 -15.70 -6.02 25.50
CA ASN A 78 -14.94 -5.32 24.48
C ASN A 78 -14.94 -6.09 23.15
N ALA A 79 -14.62 -5.41 22.05
CA ALA A 79 -14.71 -5.96 20.70
C ALA A 79 -13.91 -7.26 20.47
N ASP A 80 -12.72 -7.41 21.07
CA ASP A 80 -11.91 -8.63 21.00
C ASP A 80 -12.63 -9.84 21.64
N VAL A 81 -13.22 -9.64 22.82
CA VAL A 81 -14.05 -10.63 23.52
C VAL A 81 -15.31 -10.98 22.72
N VAL A 82 -15.97 -9.97 22.12
CA VAL A 82 -17.14 -10.18 21.25
C VAL A 82 -16.76 -11.09 20.08
N CYS A 83 -15.68 -10.76 19.37
CA CYS A 83 -15.25 -11.50 18.19
C CYS A 83 -14.76 -12.92 18.50
N HIS A 84 -14.16 -13.14 19.66
CA HIS A 84 -13.86 -14.49 20.16
C HIS A 84 -15.12 -15.29 20.52
N SER A 85 -16.15 -14.63 21.08
CA SER A 85 -17.44 -15.25 21.40
C SER A 85 -18.19 -15.67 20.13
N LEU A 86 -18.12 -14.86 19.07
CA LEU A 86 -18.69 -15.14 17.75
C LEU A 86 -17.90 -16.16 16.91
N LYS A 87 -16.76 -16.68 17.43
CA LYS A 87 -15.85 -17.60 16.72
C LYS A 87 -15.22 -17.02 15.44
N LEU A 88 -15.23 -15.70 15.30
CA LEU A 88 -14.53 -14.99 14.22
C LEU A 88 -13.04 -14.84 14.54
N CYS A 89 -12.69 -14.81 15.83
CA CYS A 89 -11.32 -14.97 16.31
C CYS A 89 -11.07 -16.40 16.82
N LYS A 90 -10.19 -17.16 16.14
CA LYS A 90 -9.80 -18.51 16.58
C LYS A 90 -8.58 -18.46 17.51
N GLN A 91 -8.65 -19.21 18.62
CA GLN A 91 -7.53 -19.46 19.53
C GLN A 91 -6.98 -20.88 19.24
N ASP A 92 -5.69 -20.98 18.94
CA ASP A 92 -5.04 -22.28 18.79
C ASP A 92 -4.82 -22.92 20.18
N PRO A 93 -4.94 -24.25 20.32
CA PRO A 93 -4.72 -24.93 21.59
C PRO A 93 -3.37 -24.56 22.22
N GLY A 94 -3.40 -24.15 23.50
CA GLY A 94 -2.20 -23.76 24.26
C GLY A 94 -1.68 -22.34 24.00
N GLN A 95 -2.35 -21.54 23.16
CA GLN A 95 -2.01 -20.12 22.96
C GLN A 95 -2.90 -19.21 23.81
N PRO A 96 -2.39 -18.08 24.35
CA PRO A 96 -3.21 -17.11 25.06
C PRO A 96 -4.21 -16.42 24.11
N LEU A 97 -5.24 -15.81 24.69
CA LEU A 97 -6.19 -14.98 23.95
C LEU A 97 -5.50 -13.67 23.51
N CYS A 98 -5.69 -13.27 22.26
CA CYS A 98 -5.14 -12.02 21.76
C CYS A 98 -6.09 -10.87 22.13
N HIS A 99 -5.58 -9.92 22.90
CA HIS A 99 -6.35 -8.79 23.39
C HIS A 99 -5.88 -7.49 22.74
N LEU A 100 -6.84 -6.71 22.23
CA LEU A 100 -6.60 -5.33 21.83
C LEU A 100 -6.89 -4.39 23.00
N TYR A 101 -7.95 -4.70 23.76
CA TYR A 101 -8.40 -3.91 24.89
C TYR A 101 -8.01 -4.57 26.21
N PRO A 102 -7.87 -3.82 27.31
CA PRO A 102 -7.73 -4.40 28.64
C PRO A 102 -8.87 -5.39 28.92
N PRO A 103 -8.60 -6.60 29.46
CA PRO A 103 -9.66 -7.57 29.72
C PRO A 103 -10.73 -7.00 30.67
N PRO A 104 -12.03 -7.27 30.42
CA PRO A 104 -13.09 -6.79 31.30
C PRO A 104 -12.94 -7.37 32.71
N LYS A 105 -13.28 -6.58 33.73
CA LYS A 105 -13.18 -6.97 35.16
C LYS A 105 -14.16 -8.07 35.58
N VAL A 106 -15.09 -8.47 34.71
CA VAL A 106 -16.10 -9.49 34.99
C VAL A 106 -15.56 -10.86 34.58
N SER A 107 -15.63 -11.84 35.49
CA SER A 107 -15.17 -13.21 35.24
C SER A 107 -15.95 -13.88 34.10
N TRP A 108 -15.23 -14.40 33.13
CA TRP A 108 -15.75 -15.08 31.94
C TRP A 108 -16.17 -16.51 32.30
N PHE A 109 -17.47 -16.77 32.45
CA PHE A 109 -18.00 -18.14 32.42
C PHE A 109 -19.07 -18.30 31.34
N SER A 110 -18.73 -19.18 30.39
CA SER A 110 -19.61 -19.95 29.49
C SER A 110 -20.80 -19.24 28.86
N THR A 111 -20.66 -18.84 27.59
CA THR A 111 -21.74 -19.03 26.62
C THR A 111 -21.13 -19.32 25.24
N PHE A 112 -20.95 -20.61 24.94
CA PHE A 112 -20.57 -21.05 23.60
C PHE A 112 -21.83 -21.05 22.72
N PHE A 113 -21.94 -20.08 21.82
CA PHE A 113 -22.96 -20.12 20.77
C PHE A 113 -22.39 -20.76 19.50
N LYS A 114 -23.21 -21.58 18.84
CA LYS A 114 -22.91 -22.17 17.53
C LYS A 114 -23.15 -21.12 16.46
N ALA A 115 -22.10 -20.42 16.02
CA ALA A 115 -22.15 -19.72 14.74
C ALA A 115 -22.07 -20.76 13.61
N THR A 116 -23.09 -20.78 12.75
CA THR A 116 -23.13 -21.63 11.55
C THR A 116 -22.26 -21.00 10.45
N ASP A 117 -21.60 -21.86 9.67
CA ASP A 117 -20.76 -21.49 8.54
C ASP A 117 -21.51 -20.61 7.54
N CYS A 118 -21.02 -19.40 7.27
CA CYS A 118 -21.28 -18.72 6.00
C CYS A 118 -20.22 -17.65 5.68
N ALA A 119 -19.27 -18.02 4.82
CA ALA A 119 -18.56 -17.09 3.93
C ALA A 119 -17.90 -17.89 2.80
N ARG A 120 -18.70 -18.38 1.85
CA ARG A 120 -18.21 -18.70 0.50
C ARG A 120 -18.89 -17.74 -0.47
N SER A 121 -18.04 -17.17 -1.33
CA SER A 121 -18.37 -16.37 -2.52
C SER A 121 -18.83 -14.94 -2.27
N PHE A 122 -17.92 -13.98 -2.49
CA PHE A 122 -18.03 -13.06 -3.62
C PHE A 122 -16.66 -12.40 -3.86
N MET A 123 -15.84 -12.97 -4.75
CA MET A 123 -14.86 -12.17 -5.49
C MET A 123 -15.65 -11.61 -6.66
N LEU A 124 -15.87 -10.29 -6.69
CA LEU A 124 -16.51 -9.61 -7.80
C LEU A 124 -15.75 -9.95 -9.09
N GLU A 125 -16.42 -10.63 -10.02
CA GLU A 125 -15.98 -10.73 -11.41
C GLU A 125 -16.13 -9.34 -12.04
N LEU A 126 -15.09 -8.52 -11.90
CA LEU A 126 -14.90 -7.35 -12.73
C LEU A 126 -13.94 -7.75 -13.84
N ASN A 127 -14.46 -7.87 -15.06
CA ASN A 127 -13.62 -7.98 -16.25
C ASN A 127 -12.84 -6.67 -16.40
N SER A 128 -11.51 -6.74 -16.28
CA SER A 128 -10.62 -5.61 -16.49
C SER A 128 -10.36 -5.38 -17.98
N THR A 129 -10.58 -4.16 -18.44
CA THR A 129 -9.99 -3.61 -19.67
C THR A 129 -8.98 -2.53 -19.26
N GLU A 130 -7.93 -2.28 -20.05
CA GLU A 130 -6.90 -1.28 -19.74
C GLU A 130 -7.46 0.17 -19.63
N ALA A 131 -8.64 0.43 -20.20
CA ALA A 131 -9.45 1.64 -19.98
C ALA A 131 -10.01 1.85 -18.55
N SER A 132 -10.00 0.84 -17.68
CA SER A 132 -10.47 0.97 -16.29
C SER A 132 -9.47 1.75 -15.45
N SER A 133 -9.96 2.55 -14.49
CA SER A 133 -9.07 3.28 -13.57
C SER A 133 -8.38 2.34 -12.59
N THR A 134 -9.14 1.42 -12.00
CA THR A 134 -8.69 0.47 -10.98
C THR A 134 -8.39 -0.91 -11.58
N LEU A 135 -8.17 -1.95 -10.76
CA LEU A 135 -7.90 -3.33 -11.19
C LEU A 135 -6.65 -3.44 -12.07
N ARG A 136 -5.55 -2.81 -11.61
CA ARG A 136 -4.29 -2.71 -12.35
C ARG A 136 -4.39 -1.92 -13.68
N GLY A 137 -5.42 -1.07 -13.81
CA GLY A 137 -5.62 -0.13 -14.92
C GLY A 137 -4.83 1.18 -14.79
N TYR A 138 -5.39 2.31 -15.24
CA TYR A 138 -4.62 3.56 -15.40
C TYR A 138 -4.23 4.28 -14.09
N HIS A 139 -4.71 3.85 -12.92
CA HIS A 139 -4.11 4.27 -11.65
C HIS A 139 -2.67 3.76 -11.51
N TRP A 140 -2.36 2.61 -12.12
CA TRP A 140 -1.09 1.92 -12.02
C TRP A 140 -0.14 2.25 -13.16
N ARG A 141 -0.64 2.63 -14.33
CA ARG A 141 0.14 2.89 -15.55
C ARG A 141 -0.47 4.04 -16.34
N GLY A 142 0.24 4.57 -17.32
CA GLY A 142 -0.36 5.49 -18.28
C GLY A 142 -1.60 4.90 -18.94
N ARG A 143 -2.67 5.70 -19.06
CA ARG A 143 -3.87 5.28 -19.79
C ARG A 143 -3.56 5.07 -21.26
N ASP A 144 -3.95 3.91 -21.77
CA ASP A 144 -3.95 3.63 -23.20
C ASP A 144 -4.89 4.61 -23.93
N CYS A 145 -4.39 5.19 -25.01
CA CYS A 145 -5.16 6.08 -25.88
C CYS A 145 -5.92 5.31 -26.97
N ASN A 146 -5.65 4.01 -27.15
CA ASN A 146 -6.36 3.14 -28.09
C ASN A 146 -6.30 1.64 -27.70
N ASP A 147 -7.18 1.21 -26.78
CA ASP A 147 -7.28 -0.19 -26.31
C ASP A 147 -7.54 -1.25 -27.40
N LYS A 148 -7.84 -0.84 -28.64
CA LYS A 148 -8.05 -1.74 -29.78
C LYS A 148 -6.76 -2.02 -30.56
N ASN A 149 -5.70 -1.28 -30.29
CA ASN A 149 -4.44 -1.39 -31.03
C ASN A 149 -3.26 -1.60 -30.07
N THR A 150 -2.78 -2.84 -29.99
CA THR A 150 -1.67 -3.24 -29.11
C THR A 150 -0.33 -2.60 -29.46
N THR A 151 -0.21 -1.88 -30.58
CA THR A 151 0.99 -1.12 -30.94
C THR A 151 0.89 0.35 -30.55
N VAL A 152 -0.17 0.77 -29.86
CA VAL A 152 -0.37 2.12 -29.37
C VAL A 152 -0.44 2.04 -27.85
N TYR A 153 0.52 2.63 -27.16
CA TYR A 153 0.59 2.60 -25.70
C TYR A 153 1.64 3.59 -25.16
N PRO A 154 1.52 4.06 -23.90
CA PRO A 154 2.48 4.96 -23.27
C PRO A 154 3.94 4.49 -23.34
N GLY A 155 4.82 5.40 -23.78
CA GLY A 155 6.27 5.22 -23.76
C GLY A 155 6.88 4.52 -24.98
N ARG A 156 6.07 4.16 -25.97
CA ARG A 156 6.53 3.74 -27.29
C ARG A 156 7.30 4.86 -28.00
N ARG A 157 8.27 4.52 -28.85
CA ARG A 157 8.83 5.48 -29.81
C ARG A 157 7.74 5.82 -30.86
N PRO A 158 7.61 7.08 -31.28
CA PRO A 158 6.55 7.50 -32.19
C PRO A 158 6.63 6.77 -33.53
N ASP A 159 5.52 6.19 -34.00
CA ASP A 159 5.42 5.58 -35.31
C ASP A 159 5.43 6.65 -36.40
N ASN A 160 6.52 6.71 -37.17
CA ASN A 160 6.75 7.71 -38.21
C ASN A 160 6.44 9.15 -37.71
N TRP A 161 6.97 9.49 -36.53
CA TRP A 161 6.79 10.79 -35.86
C TRP A 161 5.33 11.14 -35.53
N ASP A 162 4.45 10.13 -35.40
CA ASP A 162 3.03 10.30 -35.07
C ASP A 162 2.25 11.20 -36.04
N VAL A 163 2.70 11.30 -37.30
CA VAL A 163 2.09 12.16 -38.34
C VAL A 163 0.60 11.86 -38.56
N LYS A 164 0.18 10.60 -38.36
CA LYS A 164 -1.21 10.16 -38.59
C LYS A 164 -2.02 9.99 -37.32
N SER A 165 -1.38 9.55 -36.24
CA SER A 165 -2.03 9.20 -34.98
C SER A 165 -0.99 9.20 -33.87
N ASP A 166 -1.42 9.54 -32.66
CA ASP A 166 -0.60 9.41 -31.46
C ASP A 166 -0.39 7.91 -31.13
N SER A 167 0.82 7.40 -31.36
CA SER A 167 1.16 6.00 -31.11
C SER A 167 1.74 5.73 -29.72
N ASN A 168 2.08 6.78 -28.98
CA ASN A 168 2.73 6.68 -27.66
C ASN A 168 1.92 7.34 -26.54
N CYS A 169 0.70 7.77 -26.83
CA CYS A 169 -0.30 8.29 -25.90
C CYS A 169 0.16 9.50 -25.10
N ASN A 170 1.15 10.25 -25.59
CA ASN A 170 1.63 11.46 -24.91
C ASN A 170 0.85 12.72 -25.32
N GLY A 171 -0.13 12.60 -26.22
CA GLY A 171 -0.98 13.70 -26.69
C GLY A 171 -0.30 14.63 -27.69
N ILE A 172 0.82 14.22 -28.30
CA ILE A 172 1.63 15.03 -29.24
C ILE A 172 1.81 14.25 -30.56
N TRP A 173 1.88 14.97 -31.68
CA TRP A 173 2.10 14.41 -33.03
C TRP A 173 3.47 14.77 -33.65
N VAL A 174 4.51 14.85 -32.80
CA VAL A 174 5.96 15.04 -33.12
C VAL A 174 6.78 14.86 -31.84
N SER A 175 7.81 14.00 -31.80
CA SER A 175 8.52 13.68 -30.55
C SER A 175 9.95 14.20 -30.48
N ALA A 176 10.37 14.57 -29.27
CA ALA A 176 11.76 14.66 -28.85
C ALA A 176 12.19 13.36 -28.13
N ASP A 177 13.46 13.27 -27.73
CA ASP A 177 13.93 12.22 -26.81
C ASP A 177 13.07 12.23 -25.53
N SER A 178 12.56 11.08 -25.12
CA SER A 178 11.71 10.91 -23.93
C SER A 178 12.18 9.70 -23.12
N GLN A 179 11.73 9.63 -21.87
CA GLN A 179 11.99 8.49 -21.00
C GLN A 179 10.86 8.28 -20.00
N GLY A 180 10.56 7.02 -19.73
CA GLY A 180 9.52 6.62 -18.79
C GLY A 180 10.02 6.50 -17.36
N VAL A 181 9.09 6.35 -16.42
CA VAL A 181 9.37 5.95 -15.05
C VAL A 181 8.70 4.62 -14.74
N VAL A 182 9.46 3.70 -14.15
CA VAL A 182 8.95 2.41 -13.68
C VAL A 182 9.31 2.25 -12.21
N LEU A 183 8.34 1.89 -11.38
CA LEU A 183 8.57 1.48 -10.01
C LEU A 183 8.43 -0.04 -9.90
N LEU A 184 9.47 -0.70 -9.39
CA LEU A 184 9.42 -2.06 -8.87
C LEU A 184 9.39 -1.95 -7.35
N GLY A 185 8.20 -1.96 -6.76
CA GLY A 185 7.99 -1.60 -5.35
C GLY A 185 7.19 -2.61 -4.55
N ASP A 186 7.05 -2.32 -3.27
CA ASP A 186 6.14 -2.99 -2.34
C ASP A 186 4.90 -2.13 -2.04
N SER A 187 4.18 -2.43 -0.97
CA SER A 187 3.03 -1.66 -0.49
C SER A 187 3.33 -0.18 -0.25
N ALA A 188 4.53 0.17 0.22
CA ALA A 188 4.90 1.58 0.38
C ALA A 188 5.02 2.27 -0.99
N GLY A 189 5.62 1.58 -1.96
CA GLY A 189 5.74 2.06 -3.34
C GLY A 189 4.38 2.21 -4.07
N ALA A 190 3.44 1.33 -3.77
CA ALA A 190 2.05 1.41 -4.23
C ALA A 190 1.23 2.48 -3.49
N HIS A 191 1.77 3.04 -2.41
CA HIS A 191 1.09 3.92 -1.47
C HIS A 191 -0.16 3.26 -0.88
N PHE A 192 0.06 2.13 -0.19
CA PHE A 192 -0.96 1.47 0.62
C PHE A 192 -1.49 2.45 1.65
N HIS A 193 -2.81 2.63 1.67
CA HIS A 193 -3.46 3.57 2.57
C HIS A 193 -4.87 3.10 2.92
N ILE A 194 -5.17 3.08 4.22
CA ILE A 194 -6.52 2.89 4.74
C ILE A 194 -6.98 4.23 5.31
N PRO A 195 -8.04 4.85 4.76
CA PRO A 195 -8.53 6.13 5.26
C PRO A 195 -8.92 6.06 6.75
N PRO A 196 -8.32 6.88 7.64
CA PRO A 196 -8.70 6.92 9.05
C PRO A 196 -10.17 7.32 9.25
N GLU A 197 -10.78 8.01 8.28
CA GLU A 197 -12.20 8.38 8.26
C GLU A 197 -13.13 7.15 8.27
N TRP A 198 -12.65 5.97 7.86
CA TRP A 198 -13.42 4.72 7.91
C TRP A 198 -13.59 4.19 9.35
N MET A 199 -12.81 4.69 10.31
CA MET A 199 -12.87 4.26 11.71
C MET A 199 -12.94 5.39 12.73
N THR A 200 -12.83 6.65 12.29
CA THR A 200 -12.94 7.83 13.14
C THR A 200 -14.40 8.29 13.20
N VAL A 201 -15.17 7.74 14.13
CA VAL A 201 -16.64 7.93 14.19
C VAL A 201 -17.09 9.38 14.35
N THR A 202 -16.24 10.25 14.90
CA THR A 202 -16.54 11.68 15.11
C THR A 202 -16.68 12.46 13.80
N GLN A 203 -16.10 11.95 12.71
CA GLN A 203 -16.12 12.56 11.37
C GLN A 203 -16.79 11.66 10.32
N MET A 204 -17.30 10.50 10.75
CA MET A 204 -17.80 9.46 9.86
C MET A 204 -19.12 9.84 9.20
N SER A 205 -19.18 9.68 7.88
CA SER A 205 -20.36 9.94 7.06
C SER A 205 -20.36 9.08 5.79
N ALA A 206 -21.41 9.16 4.97
CA ALA A 206 -21.43 8.52 3.65
C ALA A 206 -20.25 8.97 2.76
N LYS A 207 -19.78 10.22 2.91
CA LYS A 207 -18.61 10.73 2.16
C LYS A 207 -17.33 9.98 2.54
N SER A 208 -17.20 9.53 3.80
CA SER A 208 -16.02 8.80 4.28
C SER A 208 -15.79 7.51 3.49
N PHE A 209 -16.86 6.83 3.04
CA PHE A 209 -16.78 5.55 2.34
C PHE A 209 -16.97 5.66 0.82
N ALA A 210 -17.04 6.88 0.26
CA ALA A 210 -17.23 7.07 -1.18
C ALA A 210 -16.09 6.46 -2.02
N ASN A 211 -14.88 6.40 -1.45
CA ASN A 211 -13.69 5.81 -2.04
C ASN A 211 -13.56 4.29 -1.82
N LEU A 212 -14.43 3.68 -1.00
CA LEU A 212 -14.34 2.28 -0.61
C LEU A 212 -14.28 1.31 -1.80
N PRO A 213 -15.14 1.43 -2.84
CA PRO A 213 -15.10 0.49 -3.96
C PRO A 213 -13.79 0.59 -4.74
N MET A 214 -13.32 1.82 -4.99
CA MET A 214 -12.07 2.07 -5.70
C MET A 214 -10.88 1.49 -4.92
N ALA A 215 -10.77 1.84 -3.63
CA ALA A 215 -9.69 1.36 -2.77
C ALA A 215 -9.64 -0.18 -2.74
N PHE A 216 -10.77 -0.88 -2.63
CA PHE A 216 -10.76 -2.35 -2.69
C PHE A 216 -10.34 -2.90 -4.06
N THR A 217 -10.77 -2.28 -5.16
CA THR A 217 -10.37 -2.70 -6.52
C THR A 217 -8.92 -2.35 -6.86
N ASP A 218 -8.30 -1.46 -6.09
CA ASP A 218 -6.87 -1.16 -6.14
C ASP A 218 -6.13 -1.79 -4.95
N GLU A 219 -6.68 -2.81 -4.30
CA GLU A 219 -5.98 -3.58 -3.27
C GLU A 219 -5.56 -2.76 -2.03
N LEU A 220 -6.26 -1.65 -1.77
CA LEU A 220 -5.98 -0.60 -0.79
C LEU A 220 -4.74 0.25 -1.10
N ASP A 221 -4.23 0.13 -2.32
CA ASP A 221 -3.16 0.94 -2.84
C ASP A 221 -3.69 2.16 -3.58
N TRP A 222 -2.87 3.21 -3.61
CA TRP A 222 -3.20 4.49 -4.20
C TRP A 222 -2.05 4.99 -5.09
N PRO A 223 -1.65 4.19 -6.11
CA PRO A 223 -0.49 4.48 -6.95
C PRO A 223 -0.59 5.83 -7.68
N GLN A 224 -1.81 6.29 -7.95
CA GLN A 224 -2.12 7.61 -8.52
C GLN A 224 -1.74 8.79 -7.61
N PHE A 225 -1.46 8.54 -6.33
CA PHE A 225 -0.98 9.52 -5.34
C PHE A 225 0.44 9.20 -4.82
N SER A 226 1.06 8.12 -5.31
CA SER A 226 2.38 7.66 -4.85
C SER A 226 3.52 8.63 -5.21
N GLU A 227 4.61 8.57 -4.44
CA GLU A 227 5.80 9.39 -4.63
C GLU A 227 6.47 9.19 -6.00
N ILE A 228 6.38 8.00 -6.58
CA ILE A 228 7.11 7.69 -7.82
C ILE A 228 6.23 7.93 -9.04
N THR A 229 5.01 7.39 -9.03
CA THR A 229 4.14 7.34 -10.21
C THR A 229 2.86 8.17 -10.07
N GLY A 230 2.66 8.85 -8.94
CA GLY A 230 1.44 9.62 -8.70
C GLY A 230 1.24 10.74 -9.72
N PHE A 231 0.02 10.94 -10.17
CA PHE A 231 -0.33 11.91 -11.21
C PHE A 231 -1.59 12.73 -10.90
N LEU A 232 -2.34 12.34 -9.86
CA LEU A 232 -3.45 13.10 -9.31
C LEU A 232 -3.02 13.78 -8.02
N ASN A 233 -3.61 14.93 -7.69
CA ASN A 233 -3.41 15.53 -6.37
C ASN A 233 -4.12 14.70 -5.31
N SER A 234 -3.42 14.38 -4.23
CA SER A 234 -3.99 13.63 -3.12
C SER A 234 -5.11 14.42 -2.46
N THR A 235 -6.27 13.80 -2.32
CA THR A 235 -7.38 14.33 -1.51
C THR A 235 -7.14 14.20 0.00
N ILE A 236 -6.05 13.56 0.41
CA ILE A 236 -5.77 13.11 1.79
C ILE A 236 -4.57 13.85 2.41
N GLY A 237 -3.75 14.56 1.62
CA GLY A 237 -2.51 15.15 2.15
C GLY A 237 -1.87 16.30 1.38
N GLY A 238 -2.50 16.84 0.33
CA GLY A 238 -1.95 17.99 -0.42
C GLY A 238 -1.60 17.68 -1.88
N TRP A 239 -0.76 18.52 -2.47
CA TRP A 239 -0.37 18.41 -3.89
C TRP A 239 0.61 17.24 -4.08
N THR A 240 0.37 16.41 -5.08
CA THR A 240 1.26 15.29 -5.40
C THR A 240 2.47 15.82 -6.18
N ASP A 241 3.68 15.59 -5.67
CA ASP A 241 4.94 15.98 -6.32
C ASP A 241 5.81 14.76 -6.61
N SER A 242 5.34 13.92 -7.52
CA SER A 242 5.97 12.64 -7.82
C SER A 242 7.17 12.75 -8.77
N LEU A 243 8.00 11.70 -8.81
CA LEU A 243 9.05 11.56 -9.83
C LEU A 243 8.47 11.64 -11.25
N TYR A 244 7.33 10.98 -11.51
CA TYR A 244 6.63 11.09 -12.79
C TYR A 244 6.27 12.54 -13.14
N LEU A 245 5.65 13.29 -12.24
CA LEU A 245 5.26 14.68 -12.52
C LEU A 245 6.47 15.59 -12.67
N ARG A 246 7.57 15.33 -11.96
CA ARG A 246 8.86 16.02 -12.16
C ARG A 246 9.46 15.71 -13.54
N LEU A 247 9.43 14.45 -13.99
CA LEU A 247 9.87 14.06 -15.33
C LEU A 247 9.01 14.67 -16.43
N ARG A 248 7.68 14.69 -16.27
CA ARG A 248 6.75 15.33 -17.20
C ARG A 248 6.94 16.85 -17.26
N ARG A 249 7.17 17.52 -16.12
CA ARG A 249 7.47 18.97 -16.11
C ARG A 249 8.77 19.28 -16.83
N ARG A 250 9.80 18.44 -16.64
CA ARG A 250 11.11 18.62 -17.29
C ARG A 250 11.02 18.37 -18.79
N ASN A 251 10.25 17.38 -19.23
CA ASN A 251 9.96 17.12 -20.63
C ASN A 251 8.54 16.59 -20.81
N ARG A 252 7.68 17.42 -21.41
CA ARG A 252 6.26 17.11 -21.61
C ARG A 252 6.02 15.91 -22.54
N CYS A 253 7.00 15.50 -23.34
CA CYS A 253 6.93 14.27 -24.14
C CYS A 253 6.84 12.99 -23.29
N ASN A 254 7.19 13.06 -21.99
CA ASN A 254 7.08 11.93 -21.05
C ASN A 254 5.65 11.72 -20.51
N HIS A 255 4.65 12.44 -21.02
CA HIS A 255 3.28 12.33 -20.54
C HIS A 255 2.75 10.88 -20.67
N ARG A 256 2.08 10.42 -19.60
CA ARG A 256 1.59 9.05 -19.37
C ARG A 256 2.64 7.94 -19.29
N ASP A 257 3.92 8.21 -19.54
CA ASP A 257 4.96 7.18 -19.52
C ASP A 257 5.39 6.82 -18.08
N LEU A 258 4.48 6.17 -17.34
CA LEU A 258 4.63 5.71 -15.97
C LEU A 258 4.13 4.28 -15.81
N GLN A 259 4.80 3.49 -14.97
CA GLN A 259 4.32 2.16 -14.55
C GLN A 259 4.67 1.89 -13.09
N ASN A 260 3.67 1.64 -12.26
CA ASN A 260 3.81 1.17 -10.89
C ASN A 260 3.62 -0.35 -10.87
N ILE A 261 4.73 -1.07 -10.80
CA ILE A 261 4.79 -2.54 -10.72
C ILE A 261 5.05 -2.93 -9.26
N SER A 262 4.16 -2.48 -8.38
CA SER A 262 4.25 -2.78 -6.95
C SER A 262 3.20 -3.77 -6.49
N GLN A 263 3.52 -4.54 -5.46
CA GLN A 263 2.58 -5.45 -4.81
C GLN A 263 2.75 -5.43 -3.30
N ASN A 264 1.65 -5.64 -2.58
CA ASN A 264 1.65 -5.71 -1.11
C ASN A 264 2.36 -6.96 -0.55
N ALA A 265 2.76 -7.91 -1.42
CA ALA A 265 3.44 -9.15 -1.06
C ALA A 265 4.85 -9.24 -1.66
N VAL A 266 5.68 -10.12 -1.09
CA VAL A 266 7.13 -10.29 -1.39
C VAL A 266 7.44 -10.69 -2.85
N TYR A 267 6.47 -11.22 -3.60
CA TYR A 267 6.74 -11.72 -4.95
C TYR A 267 6.70 -10.59 -5.99
N LEU A 268 7.88 -10.22 -6.50
CA LEU A 268 8.01 -9.36 -7.66
C LEU A 268 7.40 -10.08 -8.89
N SER A 269 6.19 -9.71 -9.28
CA SER A 269 5.61 -10.17 -10.54
C SER A 269 6.19 -9.35 -11.69
N PHE A 270 6.90 -10.00 -12.60
CA PHE A 270 7.40 -9.39 -13.82
C PHE A 270 6.25 -9.10 -14.79
N SER A 271 5.48 -8.05 -14.50
CA SER A 271 4.42 -7.51 -15.37
C SER A 271 4.85 -6.23 -16.09
N LEU A 272 6.13 -5.87 -16.01
CA LEU A 272 6.73 -4.72 -16.67
C LEU A 272 6.46 -4.77 -18.18
N ALA A 273 5.89 -3.71 -18.72
CA ALA A 273 5.62 -3.57 -20.14
C ALA A 273 6.65 -2.63 -20.77
N ARG A 274 7.74 -3.19 -21.32
CA ARG A 274 8.71 -2.42 -22.09
C ARG A 274 9.35 -3.29 -23.16
N ASN A 275 9.33 -2.80 -24.39
CA ASN A 275 9.96 -3.41 -25.53
C ASN A 275 11.32 -2.75 -25.79
N GLN A 276 12.39 -3.55 -25.72
CA GLN A 276 13.77 -3.10 -25.86
C GLN A 276 14.06 -2.31 -27.14
N LEU A 277 13.38 -2.61 -28.25
CA LEU A 277 13.63 -1.98 -29.56
C LEU A 277 12.65 -0.86 -29.88
N LEU A 278 11.39 -1.02 -29.46
CA LEU A 278 10.29 -0.15 -29.88
C LEU A 278 10.00 0.98 -28.91
N ASP A 279 10.44 0.87 -27.66
CA ASP A 279 10.09 1.83 -26.62
C ASP A 279 11.26 2.77 -26.29
N ASN A 280 10.92 3.87 -25.63
CA ASN A 280 11.89 4.79 -25.07
C ASN A 280 12.54 4.18 -23.82
N PRO A 281 13.77 4.59 -23.46
CA PRO A 281 14.40 4.19 -22.20
C PRO A 281 13.53 4.52 -20.97
N ALA A 282 13.84 3.91 -19.84
CA ALA A 282 13.13 4.17 -18.59
C ALA A 282 14.07 4.34 -17.40
N ILE A 283 13.66 5.17 -16.44
CA ILE A 283 14.21 5.18 -15.09
C ILE A 283 13.42 4.17 -14.27
N VAL A 284 14.07 3.09 -13.88
CA VAL A 284 13.50 2.04 -13.03
C VAL A 284 13.96 2.25 -11.60
N ILE A 285 13.01 2.45 -10.69
CA ILE A 285 13.25 2.51 -9.25
C ILE A 285 12.97 1.12 -8.68
N TYR A 286 13.99 0.46 -8.13
CA TYR A 286 13.85 -0.77 -7.37
C TYR A 286 13.77 -0.42 -5.88
N ALA A 287 12.58 -0.58 -5.29
CA ALA A 287 12.26 -0.11 -3.94
C ALA A 287 11.45 -1.15 -3.15
N THR A 288 12.05 -2.32 -2.91
CA THR A 288 11.58 -3.28 -1.90
C THR A 288 12.17 -2.89 -0.54
N ILE A 289 11.52 -1.95 0.16
CA ILE A 289 12.17 -1.17 1.22
C ILE A 289 12.01 -1.77 2.63
N GLY A 290 11.18 -2.81 2.78
CA GLY A 290 10.94 -3.43 4.09
C GLY A 290 10.68 -4.94 4.08
N ASN A 291 10.01 -5.49 3.07
CA ASN A 291 9.53 -6.88 3.09
C ASN A 291 10.60 -7.97 3.22
N ASP A 292 11.86 -7.67 2.89
CA ASP A 292 12.98 -8.60 3.12
C ASP A 292 13.34 -8.79 4.61
N VAL A 293 12.92 -7.87 5.47
CA VAL A 293 13.07 -7.97 6.93
C VAL A 293 11.73 -7.98 7.68
N CYS A 294 10.66 -7.51 7.05
CA CYS A 294 9.32 -7.44 7.64
C CYS A 294 8.49 -8.68 7.31
N ASN A 295 8.02 -9.35 8.36
CA ASN A 295 7.11 -10.49 8.28
C ASN A 295 6.34 -10.64 9.59
N GLY A 296 5.25 -11.41 9.57
CA GLY A 296 4.41 -11.71 10.74
C GLY A 296 4.69 -13.07 11.41
N ASN A 297 5.85 -13.70 11.14
CA ASN A 297 6.19 -14.99 11.75
C ASN A 297 6.65 -14.80 13.19
N ARG A 298 6.36 -15.80 14.04
CA ARG A 298 6.78 -15.81 15.46
C ARG A 298 8.30 -15.71 15.61
N ASP A 299 9.03 -16.48 14.81
CA ASP A 299 10.48 -16.36 14.71
C ASP A 299 10.81 -15.47 13.51
N THR A 300 10.58 -14.17 13.69
CA THR A 300 10.68 -13.20 12.60
C THR A 300 12.08 -13.12 12.00
N LEU A 301 13.14 -13.29 12.81
CA LEU A 301 14.54 -13.21 12.38
C LEU A 301 14.93 -14.36 11.44
N ALA A 302 14.45 -15.58 11.72
CA ALA A 302 14.73 -16.75 10.89
C ALA A 302 14.11 -16.65 9.49
N HIS A 303 13.11 -15.79 9.30
CA HIS A 303 12.38 -15.61 8.05
C HIS A 303 12.79 -14.35 7.28
N MET A 304 13.79 -13.60 7.75
CA MET A 304 14.33 -12.46 7.02
C MET A 304 15.28 -12.94 5.92
N THR A 305 15.23 -12.31 4.76
CA THR A 305 16.14 -12.53 3.62
C THR A 305 17.58 -12.40 4.09
N THR A 306 18.44 -13.34 3.70
CA THR A 306 19.87 -13.28 3.98
C THR A 306 20.61 -12.44 2.92
N PRO A 307 21.80 -11.87 3.23
CA PRO A 307 22.60 -11.14 2.25
C PRO A 307 22.89 -11.94 0.96
N LYS A 308 23.06 -13.27 1.08
CA LYS A 308 23.28 -14.16 -0.06
C LYS A 308 22.04 -14.28 -0.95
N GLU A 309 20.87 -14.44 -0.35
CA GLU A 309 19.60 -14.49 -1.08
C GLU A 309 19.30 -13.15 -1.76
N MET A 310 19.51 -12.04 -1.05
CA MET A 310 19.33 -10.69 -1.61
C MET A 310 20.21 -10.48 -2.85
N LEU A 311 21.49 -10.85 -2.77
CA LEU A 311 22.40 -10.80 -3.93
C LEU A 311 21.87 -11.61 -5.11
N SER A 312 21.49 -12.87 -4.87
CA SER A 312 20.97 -13.76 -5.91
C SER A 312 19.71 -13.21 -6.56
N ASN A 313 18.75 -12.78 -5.74
CA ASN A 313 17.44 -12.31 -6.19
C ASN A 313 17.55 -11.01 -6.99
N VAL A 314 18.32 -10.04 -6.49
CA VAL A 314 18.48 -8.74 -7.15
C VAL A 314 19.27 -8.87 -8.45
N VAL A 315 20.36 -9.64 -8.48
CA VAL A 315 21.11 -9.87 -9.73
C VAL A 315 20.23 -10.59 -10.77
N GLN A 316 19.39 -11.53 -10.35
CA GLN A 316 18.43 -12.17 -11.26
C GLN A 316 17.41 -11.17 -11.82
N ALA A 317 16.86 -10.29 -10.98
CA ALA A 317 15.95 -9.24 -11.42
C ALA A 317 16.62 -8.26 -12.40
N LEU A 318 17.86 -7.84 -12.12
CA LEU A 318 18.63 -6.96 -13.01
C LEU A 318 18.94 -7.62 -14.36
N ARG A 319 19.25 -8.92 -14.40
CA ARG A 319 19.41 -9.67 -15.66
C ARG A 319 18.12 -9.71 -16.47
N TYR A 320 16.98 -9.88 -15.81
CA TYR A 320 15.69 -9.80 -16.47
C TYR A 320 15.46 -8.40 -17.04
N LEU A 321 15.71 -7.34 -16.26
CA LEU A 321 15.60 -5.96 -16.74
C LEU A 321 16.50 -5.69 -17.95
N ASP A 322 17.71 -6.26 -17.99
CA ASP A 322 18.64 -6.04 -19.11
C ASP A 322 18.15 -6.69 -20.40
N SER A 323 17.30 -7.73 -20.29
CA SER A 323 16.65 -8.36 -21.44
C SER A 323 15.42 -7.61 -21.96
N CYS A 324 14.89 -6.65 -21.21
CA CYS A 324 13.63 -5.97 -21.54
C CYS A 324 13.79 -4.46 -21.77
N LEU A 325 14.68 -3.80 -21.02
CA LEU A 325 14.85 -2.36 -21.08
C LEU A 325 15.60 -1.93 -22.35
N PRO A 326 15.14 -0.87 -23.04
CA PRO A 326 15.89 -0.23 -24.11
C PRO A 326 17.23 0.31 -23.60
N ASN A 327 18.24 0.27 -24.47
CA ASN A 327 19.55 0.88 -24.17
C ASN A 327 19.42 2.37 -23.82
N GLY A 328 20.19 2.82 -22.84
CA GLY A 328 20.11 4.17 -22.26
C GLY A 328 19.14 4.27 -21.08
N SER A 329 18.65 3.15 -20.56
CA SER A 329 17.82 3.13 -19.35
C SER A 329 18.68 3.32 -18.08
N HIS A 330 18.03 3.56 -16.95
CA HIS A 330 18.71 3.75 -15.66
C HIS A 330 17.99 2.96 -14.58
N VAL A 331 18.72 2.22 -13.75
CA VAL A 331 18.15 1.49 -12.61
C VAL A 331 18.68 2.07 -11.30
N ILE A 332 17.79 2.41 -10.38
CA ILE A 332 18.14 2.93 -9.05
C ILE A 332 17.71 1.91 -7.99
N LEU A 333 18.67 1.31 -7.32
CA LEU A 333 18.46 0.45 -6.16
C LEU A 333 18.29 1.32 -4.91
N THR A 334 17.15 1.22 -4.24
CA THR A 334 16.88 1.92 -2.98
C THR A 334 17.19 1.03 -1.79
N GLY A 335 17.99 1.52 -0.85
CA GLY A 335 18.27 0.82 0.40
C GLY A 335 17.01 0.61 1.25
N LEU A 336 17.03 -0.40 2.12
CA LEU A 336 15.97 -0.65 3.07
C LEU A 336 15.91 0.45 4.15
N VAL A 337 14.72 0.62 4.72
CA VAL A 337 14.48 1.60 5.79
C VAL A 337 15.09 1.17 7.12
N ASP A 338 15.39 2.13 8.00
CA ASP A 338 15.57 1.87 9.43
C ASP A 338 14.23 2.06 10.16
N GLY A 339 13.47 0.99 10.28
CA GLY A 339 12.11 1.02 10.81
C GLY A 339 11.98 1.24 12.32
N ARG A 340 13.08 1.40 13.07
CA ARG A 340 13.03 1.83 14.48
C ARG A 340 12.25 3.14 14.65
N PHE A 341 12.33 4.02 13.65
CA PHE A 341 11.56 5.25 13.54
C PHE A 341 10.06 5.06 13.83
N LEU A 342 9.47 3.93 13.44
CA LEU A 342 8.04 3.67 13.61
C LEU A 342 7.67 3.54 15.08
N TRP A 343 8.34 2.65 15.81
CA TRP A 343 8.10 2.46 17.24
C TRP A 343 8.35 3.76 18.01
N ASP A 344 9.50 4.39 17.78
CA ASP A 344 9.94 5.58 18.51
C ASP A 344 8.95 6.75 18.40
N ASN A 345 8.23 6.87 17.29
CA ASN A 345 7.30 7.98 17.05
C ASN A 345 5.82 7.63 17.26
N LEU A 346 5.45 6.34 17.37
CA LEU A 346 4.04 5.93 17.46
C LEU A 346 3.63 5.22 18.75
N HIS A 347 4.51 4.48 19.43
CA HIS A 347 4.11 3.49 20.44
C HIS A 347 3.16 4.01 21.54
N ASP A 348 3.36 5.25 22.01
CA ASP A 348 2.55 5.90 23.03
C ASP A 348 1.35 6.70 22.48
N ARG A 349 1.27 6.89 21.16
CA ARG A 349 0.19 7.64 20.52
C ARG A 349 -1.06 6.76 20.41
N TYR A 350 -2.22 7.40 20.43
CA TYR A 350 -3.48 6.71 20.15
C TYR A 350 -3.64 6.44 18.65
N HIS A 351 -3.87 5.17 18.32
CA HIS A 351 -4.34 4.75 16.99
C HIS A 351 -5.73 5.36 16.73
N PRO A 352 -6.18 5.61 15.48
CA PRO A 352 -7.52 6.15 15.18
C PRO A 352 -8.67 5.48 15.96
N LEU A 353 -8.67 4.15 16.08
CA LEU A 353 -9.64 3.42 16.91
C LEU A 353 -9.59 3.76 18.40
N GLY A 354 -8.46 4.20 18.93
CA GLY A 354 -8.29 4.56 20.33
C GLY A 354 -8.50 6.04 20.64
N GLN A 355 -8.77 6.88 19.64
CA GLN A 355 -8.80 8.33 19.84
C GLN A 355 -10.02 8.80 20.63
N LEU A 356 -11.19 8.20 20.41
CA LEU A 356 -12.43 8.61 21.07
C LEU A 356 -12.34 8.39 22.60
N ASN A 357 -11.87 7.22 23.01
CA ASN A 357 -11.88 6.77 24.41
C ASN A 357 -10.50 6.76 25.07
N ARG A 358 -9.44 7.08 24.31
CA ARG A 358 -8.04 7.06 24.79
C ARG A 358 -7.61 5.70 25.32
N ASP A 359 -7.97 4.63 24.61
CA ASP A 359 -7.92 3.25 25.08
C ASP A 359 -7.14 2.27 24.18
N VAL A 360 -6.71 2.71 22.98
CA VAL A 360 -5.86 1.93 22.07
C VAL A 360 -4.67 2.77 21.58
N THR A 361 -3.48 2.46 22.09
CA THR A 361 -2.21 2.97 21.57
C THR A 361 -1.67 2.09 20.44
N TYR A 362 -0.72 2.59 19.65
CA TYR A 362 -0.04 1.75 18.65
C TYR A 362 0.73 0.59 19.29
N SER A 363 1.30 0.75 20.49
CA SER A 363 1.92 -0.36 21.24
C SER A 363 0.93 -1.52 21.49
N GLN A 364 -0.33 -1.19 21.86
CA GLN A 364 -1.39 -2.19 22.04
C GLN A 364 -1.81 -2.81 20.71
N LEU A 365 -1.96 -2.01 19.65
CA LEU A 365 -2.25 -2.51 18.30
C LEU A 365 -1.19 -3.49 17.81
N TYR A 366 0.09 -3.12 17.90
CA TYR A 366 1.19 -3.95 17.44
C TYR A 366 1.25 -5.28 18.20
N SER A 367 1.09 -5.24 19.52
CA SER A 367 1.01 -6.44 20.36
C SER A 367 -0.15 -7.35 19.96
N PHE A 368 -1.31 -6.76 19.64
CA PHE A 368 -2.50 -7.50 19.18
C PHE A 368 -2.28 -8.17 17.81
N LEU A 369 -1.74 -7.42 16.84
CA LEU A 369 -1.46 -7.95 15.49
C LEU A 369 -0.37 -9.04 15.51
N ASP A 370 0.66 -8.89 16.35
CA ASP A 370 1.71 -9.88 16.52
C ASP A 370 1.18 -11.18 17.14
N CYS A 371 0.34 -11.08 18.18
CA CYS A 371 -0.35 -12.23 18.78
C CYS A 371 -1.17 -13.01 17.73
N LEU A 372 -1.85 -12.28 16.83
CA LEU A 372 -2.62 -12.86 15.74
C LEU A 372 -1.76 -13.40 14.57
N GLN A 373 -0.44 -13.17 14.57
CA GLN A 373 0.48 -13.48 13.45
C GLN A 373 0.07 -12.81 12.14
N VAL A 374 -0.40 -11.56 12.24
CA VAL A 374 -0.76 -10.71 11.09
C VAL A 374 -0.10 -9.33 11.17
N SER A 375 0.89 -9.18 12.06
CA SER A 375 1.73 -7.98 12.06
C SER A 375 2.42 -7.84 10.71
N PRO A 376 2.39 -6.67 10.06
CA PRO A 376 3.12 -6.45 8.82
C PRO A 376 4.64 -6.51 9.04
N CYS A 377 5.11 -6.24 10.27
CA CYS A 377 6.54 -6.28 10.59
C CYS A 377 6.79 -6.55 12.08
N SER A 378 6.74 -7.81 12.50
CA SER A 378 7.01 -8.22 13.90
C SER A 378 8.39 -7.80 14.40
N GLY A 379 9.37 -7.64 13.51
CA GLY A 379 10.72 -7.20 13.85
C GLY A 379 10.82 -5.75 14.35
N TRP A 380 10.09 -4.80 13.73
CA TRP A 380 10.12 -3.38 14.11
C TRP A 380 8.93 -2.95 14.97
N LEU A 381 7.75 -3.54 14.77
CA LEU A 381 6.51 -3.18 15.47
C LEU A 381 6.39 -3.98 16.77
N THR A 382 7.33 -3.74 17.69
CA THR A 382 7.44 -4.52 18.93
C THR A 382 8.05 -3.69 20.06
N PRO A 383 7.64 -3.89 21.34
CA PRO A 383 8.31 -3.25 22.47
C PRO A 383 9.73 -3.78 22.70
N ASN A 384 10.09 -4.93 22.14
CA ASN A 384 11.41 -5.53 22.30
C ASN A 384 12.48 -4.77 21.48
N GLU A 385 13.20 -3.86 22.14
CA GLU A 385 14.24 -3.05 21.52
C GLU A 385 15.37 -3.88 20.89
N THR A 386 15.77 -4.99 21.53
CA THR A 386 16.78 -5.90 20.97
C THR A 386 16.33 -6.45 19.63
N LEU A 387 15.06 -6.84 19.50
CA LEU A 387 14.52 -7.34 18.24
C LEU A 387 14.46 -6.23 17.17
N ARG A 388 14.08 -5.00 17.55
CA ARG A 388 14.10 -3.85 16.63
C ARG A 388 15.52 -3.58 16.11
N ASN A 389 16.52 -3.62 16.99
CA ASN A 389 17.92 -3.41 16.62
C ASN A 389 18.46 -4.51 15.69
N LEU A 390 18.15 -5.79 15.95
CA LEU A 390 18.54 -6.90 15.08
C LEU A 390 17.87 -6.81 13.69
N THR A 391 16.62 -6.37 13.64
CA THR A 391 15.88 -6.14 12.39
C THR A 391 16.55 -5.03 11.57
N SER A 392 16.88 -3.90 12.20
CA SER A 392 17.60 -2.80 11.54
C SER A 392 19.03 -3.18 11.14
N GLU A 393 19.71 -4.02 11.91
CA GLU A 393 21.02 -4.56 11.53
C GLU A 393 20.92 -5.39 10.25
N ARG A 394 19.92 -6.28 10.14
CA ARG A 394 19.69 -7.04 8.91
C ARG A 394 19.38 -6.10 7.75
N ALA A 395 18.50 -5.11 7.94
CA ALA A 395 18.15 -4.14 6.89
C ALA A 395 19.41 -3.41 6.37
N LEU A 396 20.31 -2.98 7.25
CA LEU A 396 21.59 -2.38 6.87
C LEU A 396 22.49 -3.34 6.09
N GLN A 397 22.57 -4.62 6.51
CA GLN A 397 23.32 -5.64 5.77
C GLN A 397 22.79 -5.81 4.34
N LEU A 398 21.47 -5.84 4.15
CA LEU A 398 20.85 -5.96 2.84
C LEU A 398 21.02 -4.70 1.98
N SER A 399 20.90 -3.51 2.57
CA SER A 399 21.21 -2.24 1.91
C SER A 399 22.67 -2.18 1.42
N ASN A 400 23.61 -2.69 2.20
CA ASN A 400 25.01 -2.79 1.78
C ASN A 400 25.19 -3.74 0.59
N VAL A 401 24.43 -4.85 0.52
CA VAL A 401 24.44 -5.72 -0.67
C VAL A 401 23.97 -4.96 -1.91
N LEU A 402 22.86 -4.21 -1.83
CA LEU A 402 22.38 -3.38 -2.94
C LEU A 402 23.41 -2.34 -3.38
N LYS A 403 24.08 -1.70 -2.42
CA LYS A 403 25.13 -0.71 -2.67
C LYS A 403 26.33 -1.33 -3.39
N GLU A 404 26.74 -2.53 -2.98
CA GLU A 404 27.82 -3.27 -3.64
C GLU A 404 27.44 -3.70 -5.06
N ILE A 405 26.22 -4.21 -5.27
CA ILE A 405 25.71 -4.55 -6.61
C ILE A 405 25.78 -3.36 -7.56
N ALA A 406 25.32 -2.18 -7.13
CA ALA A 406 25.36 -0.97 -7.94
C ALA A 406 26.79 -0.54 -8.32
N ARG A 407 27.78 -0.90 -7.48
CA ARG A 407 29.20 -0.60 -7.71
C ARG A 407 29.87 -1.62 -8.64
N SER A 408 29.58 -2.91 -8.46
CA SER A 408 30.33 -4.00 -9.09
C SER A 408 29.69 -4.54 -10.37
N GLU A 409 28.37 -4.61 -10.44
CA GLU A 409 27.67 -5.19 -11.59
C GLU A 409 27.55 -4.19 -12.75
N LYS A 410 27.55 -4.72 -13.98
CA LYS A 410 27.39 -3.94 -15.22
C LYS A 410 26.45 -4.67 -16.16
N PHE A 411 25.60 -3.91 -16.83
CA PHE A 411 24.58 -4.39 -17.76
C PHE A 411 24.69 -3.61 -19.07
N ALA A 412 24.18 -4.19 -20.16
CA ALA A 412 24.38 -3.62 -21.48
C ALA A 412 23.44 -2.44 -21.76
N ASN A 413 22.22 -2.47 -21.20
CA ASN A 413 21.15 -1.53 -21.56
C ASN A 413 20.89 -0.44 -20.53
N PHE A 414 21.50 -0.52 -19.35
CA PHE A 414 21.33 0.50 -18.32
C PHE A 414 22.53 0.63 -17.38
N ASP A 415 22.64 1.84 -16.82
CA ASP A 415 23.48 2.10 -15.66
C ASP A 415 22.73 1.80 -14.36
N ILE A 416 23.47 1.41 -13.32
CA ILE A 416 22.93 1.18 -11.97
C ILE A 416 23.42 2.26 -11.02
N PHE A 417 22.50 2.76 -10.21
CA PHE A 417 22.77 3.66 -9.09
C PHE A 417 22.24 3.05 -7.79
N TYR A 418 22.82 3.47 -6.68
CA TYR A 418 22.31 3.17 -5.34
C TYR A 418 21.94 4.47 -4.64
N MET A 419 20.84 4.43 -3.88
CA MET A 419 20.43 5.52 -3.01
C MET A 419 19.91 4.97 -1.68
N ASP A 420 20.36 5.56 -0.58
CA ASP A 420 19.76 5.29 0.73
C ASP A 420 18.29 5.77 0.76
N PHE A 421 17.47 5.15 1.62
CA PHE A 421 16.10 5.60 1.85
C PHE A 421 16.12 6.88 2.71
N PRO A 422 15.50 8.00 2.27
CA PRO A 422 15.74 9.31 2.85
C PRO A 422 14.97 9.61 4.16
N LEU A 423 14.49 8.60 4.90
CA LEU A 423 13.57 8.79 6.04
C LEU A 423 14.04 9.84 7.05
N ARG A 424 15.32 9.79 7.43
CA ARG A 424 15.90 10.75 8.39
C ARG A 424 15.91 12.16 7.85
N GLN A 425 16.33 12.34 6.58
CA GLN A 425 16.34 13.65 5.93
C GLN A 425 14.91 14.20 5.81
N THR A 426 13.97 13.39 5.35
CA THR A 426 12.56 13.75 5.25
C THR A 426 11.99 14.17 6.60
N ALA A 427 12.30 13.44 7.68
CA ALA A 427 11.87 13.79 9.03
C ALA A 427 12.49 15.12 9.53
N GLU A 428 13.76 15.38 9.22
CA GLU A 428 14.42 16.64 9.56
C GLU A 428 13.84 17.83 8.79
N GLU A 429 13.54 17.67 7.50
CA GLU A 429 12.86 18.68 6.67
C GLU A 429 11.44 18.94 7.14
N TRP A 430 10.70 17.88 7.48
CA TRP A 430 9.34 17.99 8.03
C TRP A 430 9.31 18.79 9.34
N ARG A 431 10.26 18.54 10.24
CA ARG A 431 10.44 19.34 11.46
C ARG A 431 10.73 20.80 11.18
N LYS A 432 11.54 21.12 10.16
CA LYS A 432 11.81 22.51 9.77
C LYS A 432 10.56 23.23 9.27
N MET A 433 9.59 22.49 8.71
CA MET A 433 8.29 23.02 8.31
C MET A 433 7.25 23.07 9.45
N GLY A 434 7.66 22.77 10.70
CA GLY A 434 6.78 22.78 11.87
C GLY A 434 5.97 21.50 12.06
N GLY A 435 6.28 20.46 11.30
CA GLY A 435 5.67 19.14 11.41
C GLY A 435 6.36 18.23 12.43
N GLU A 436 5.67 17.15 12.80
CA GLU A 436 6.16 16.12 13.71
C GLU A 436 6.37 14.79 12.97
N PRO A 437 7.41 13.99 13.30
CA PRO A 437 7.76 12.80 12.51
C PRO A 437 6.66 11.74 12.44
N TRP A 438 5.79 11.63 13.45
CA TRP A 438 4.66 10.69 13.44
C TRP A 438 3.65 10.97 12.32
N GLN A 439 3.62 12.20 11.78
CA GLN A 439 2.74 12.58 10.67
C GLN A 439 3.20 12.04 9.31
N LEU A 440 4.44 11.52 9.25
CA LEU A 440 5.01 10.88 8.06
C LEU A 440 4.65 9.39 7.96
N ILE A 441 3.86 8.87 8.91
CA ILE A 441 3.48 7.46 8.98
C ILE A 441 1.97 7.35 8.80
N GLU A 442 1.54 6.37 8.01
CA GLU A 442 0.14 6.03 7.79
C GLU A 442 -0.57 5.75 9.11
N PRO A 443 -1.65 6.48 9.45
CA PRO A 443 -2.24 6.46 10.78
C PRO A 443 -2.99 5.17 11.10
N VAL A 444 -3.42 4.40 10.09
CA VAL A 444 -4.20 3.18 10.33
C VAL A 444 -3.31 1.95 10.48
N ASP A 445 -2.28 1.79 9.65
CA ASP A 445 -1.37 0.65 9.81
C ASP A 445 -0.19 0.94 10.75
N GLY A 446 0.17 2.21 10.96
CA GLY A 446 1.31 2.61 11.79
C GLY A 446 2.66 2.15 11.24
N PHE A 447 2.74 1.90 9.94
CA PHE A 447 3.86 1.21 9.31
C PHE A 447 4.33 1.88 8.03
N HIS A 448 3.44 2.14 7.08
CA HIS A 448 3.82 2.68 5.77
C HIS A 448 4.10 4.19 5.84
N PRO A 449 4.97 4.73 4.96
CA PRO A 449 5.15 6.17 4.84
C PRO A 449 3.92 6.81 4.18
N SER A 450 3.47 7.95 4.73
CA SER A 450 2.30 8.69 4.19
C SER A 450 2.64 9.49 2.93
N GLN A 451 3.86 10.04 2.82
CA GLN A 451 4.51 10.58 1.62
C GLN A 451 5.92 11.03 1.98
N ALA A 452 6.94 10.73 1.16
CA ALA A 452 8.31 11.20 1.38
C ALA A 452 8.73 12.26 0.34
N LEU A 453 9.44 13.28 0.82
CA LEU A 453 10.14 14.24 -0.02
C LEU A 453 11.52 13.68 -0.37
N ARG A 454 11.82 13.59 -1.68
CA ARG A 454 13.10 13.06 -2.17
C ARG A 454 13.69 13.94 -3.27
N GLU A 455 15.00 14.13 -3.20
CA GLU A 455 15.80 14.67 -4.30
C GLU A 455 16.28 13.54 -5.21
N TRP A 456 16.22 13.78 -6.52
CA TRP A 456 16.56 12.79 -7.54
C TRP A 456 17.90 13.13 -8.21
N PRO A 457 18.75 12.12 -8.51
CA PRO A 457 20.02 12.35 -9.17
C PRO A 457 19.83 12.88 -10.61
N GLN A 458 20.93 13.24 -11.29
CA GLN A 458 20.90 13.86 -12.63
C GLN A 458 20.33 12.97 -13.76
N VAL A 459 19.80 11.79 -13.46
CA VAL A 459 19.17 10.85 -14.41
C VAL A 459 17.92 11.40 -15.11
N LEU A 460 17.41 12.56 -14.69
CA LEU A 460 16.17 13.15 -15.22
C LEU A 460 16.28 13.70 -16.66
N GLY A 461 17.47 13.65 -17.28
CA GLY A 461 17.70 14.16 -18.63
C GLY A 461 17.76 15.69 -18.71
N LYS A 462 17.73 16.26 -19.91
CA LYS A 462 17.70 17.71 -20.12
C LYS A 462 16.28 18.24 -20.09
N GLU A 463 16.12 19.50 -19.72
CA GLU A 463 14.85 20.21 -19.87
C GLU A 463 14.53 20.39 -21.37
N ASN A 464 13.29 20.10 -21.76
CA ASN A 464 12.85 20.24 -23.14
C ASN A 464 12.54 21.71 -23.46
N PRO A 465 13.28 22.37 -24.38
CA PRO A 465 13.08 23.78 -24.69
C PRO A 465 11.71 24.08 -25.34
N PHE A 466 11.00 23.03 -25.80
CA PHE A 466 9.70 23.15 -26.45
C PHE A 466 8.51 22.94 -25.50
N ASN A 467 8.73 22.76 -24.19
CA ASN A 467 7.65 22.55 -23.22
C ASN A 467 6.52 23.59 -23.31
N ASN A 468 6.87 24.88 -23.43
CA ASN A 468 5.87 25.96 -23.55
C ASN A 468 5.08 25.89 -24.87
N GLN A 469 5.71 25.44 -25.96
CA GLN A 469 5.03 25.26 -27.25
C GLN A 469 4.10 24.06 -27.21
N ILE A 470 4.54 22.94 -26.59
CA ILE A 470 3.72 21.75 -26.40
C ILE A 470 2.46 22.11 -25.62
N GLU A 471 2.58 22.84 -24.51
CA GLU A 471 1.43 23.28 -23.72
C GLU A 471 0.50 24.23 -24.48
N ALA A 472 1.07 25.18 -25.25
CA ALA A 472 0.26 26.11 -26.04
C ALA A 472 -0.58 25.40 -27.13
N ILE A 473 -0.03 24.34 -27.73
CA ILE A 473 -0.67 23.60 -28.84
C ILE A 473 -1.58 22.49 -28.32
N PHE A 474 -1.07 21.64 -27.42
CA PHE A 474 -1.71 20.41 -26.96
C PHE A 474 -2.36 20.52 -25.58
N LYS A 475 -2.28 21.70 -24.92
CA LYS A 475 -2.89 21.99 -23.62
C LYS A 475 -2.41 21.02 -22.53
N ASP A 476 -3.33 20.26 -21.96
CA ASP A 476 -3.07 19.24 -20.94
C ASP A 476 -2.64 17.89 -21.53
N GLN A 477 -2.50 17.81 -22.86
CA GLN A 477 -2.11 16.61 -23.61
C GLN A 477 -3.13 15.45 -23.49
N GLY A 478 -4.41 15.78 -23.28
CA GLY A 478 -5.48 14.79 -23.16
C GLY A 478 -5.66 14.21 -21.76
N GLY A 479 -4.97 14.77 -20.76
CA GLY A 479 -5.09 14.37 -19.36
C GLY A 479 -4.58 12.95 -19.09
N HIS A 480 -4.87 12.41 -17.90
CA HIS A 480 -4.43 11.07 -17.50
C HIS A 480 -5.55 10.06 -17.61
#